data_AF-U1PJW1-F1
#
_entry.id   AF-U1PJW1-F1
#
_cell.length_a   1.000
_cell.length_b   1.000
_cell.length_c   1.000
_cell.angle_alpha   90.00
_cell.angle_beta   90.00
_cell.angle_gamma   90.00
#
_symmetry.space_group_name_H-M   'P 1'
#
loop_
_entity.id
_entity.type
_entity.pdbx_description
1 polymer ?
#
loop_
_entity_poly.entity_id
_entity_poly.type
_entity_poly.pdbx_seq_one_letter_code
_entity_poly.pdbx_strand_id
1 'polypeptide(L)' 'EQARAFLTSQVLTNIATLVTQAEAQTRIAPGGAQFYEAIITGYALGAGQRIGQL' A
#
# COMPACT_ATOMS: atom_id res chain seq x y z
N GLU A 1 3.69 15.07 -15.90
CA GLU A 1 4.70 15.01 -14.82
C GLU A 1 4.21 15.39 -13.42
N GLN A 2 3.73 16.61 -13.16
CA GLN A 2 3.41 17.04 -11.79
C GLN A 2 2.29 16.21 -11.12
N ALA A 3 1.22 15.86 -11.87
CA ALA A 3 0.15 14.98 -11.38
C ALA A 3 0.64 13.56 -11.07
N ARG A 4 1.52 13.02 -11.94
CA ARG A 4 2.13 11.69 -11.77
C ARG A 4 2.98 11.67 -10.49
N ALA A 5 3.84 12.67 -10.29
CA ALA A 5 4.66 12.79 -9.08
C ALA A 5 3.81 12.94 -7.80
N PHE A 6 2.76 13.76 -7.84
CA PHE A 6 1.82 13.93 -6.73
C PHE A 6 1.14 12.61 -6.35
N LEU A 7 0.59 11.89 -7.33
CA LEU A 7 -0.09 10.62 -7.10
C LEU A 7 0.88 9.55 -6.61
N THR A 8 2.11 9.49 -7.12
CA THR A 8 3.15 8.59 -6.62
C THR A 8 3.42 8.85 -5.14
N SER A 9 3.59 10.13 -4.74
CA SER A 9 3.76 10.50 -3.33
C SER A 9 2.59 10.03 -2.46
N GLN A 10 1.36 10.30 -2.91
CA GLN A 10 0.14 9.90 -2.20
C GLN A 10 0.06 8.37 -2.01
N VAL A 11 0.40 7.60 -3.05
CA VAL A 11 0.41 6.14 -3.00
C VAL A 11 1.45 5.61 -2.01
N LEU A 12 2.65 6.19 -1.99
CA LEU A 12 3.69 5.83 -1.04
C LEU A 12 3.27 6.12 0.41
N THR A 13 2.62 7.26 0.67
CA THR A 13 2.04 7.58 1.98
C THR A 13 0.98 6.56 2.40
N ASN A 14 0.12 6.13 1.47
CA ASN A 14 -0.90 5.14 1.76
C ASN A 14 -0.30 3.76 2.04
N ILE A 15 0.72 3.34 1.29
CA ILE A 15 1.46 2.09 1.54
C ILE A 15 2.07 2.11 2.95
N ALA A 16 2.77 3.17 3.33
CA ALA A 16 3.37 3.29 4.67
C ALA A 16 2.31 3.22 5.78
N THR A 17 1.15 3.83 5.55
CA THR A 17 0.00 3.77 6.45
C THR A 17 -0.54 2.35 6.59
N LEU A 18 -0.71 1.62 5.48
CA LEU A 18 -1.18 0.23 5.48
C LEU A 18 -0.19 -0.71 6.17
N VAL A 19 1.13 -0.53 5.94
CA VAL A 19 2.18 -1.29 6.62
C VAL A 19 2.12 -1.07 8.14
N THR A 20 2.02 0.19 8.59
CA THR A 20 1.92 0.50 10.02
C THR A 20 0.71 -0.18 10.67
N GLN A 21 -0.44 -0.17 9.98
CA GLN A 21 -1.64 -0.88 10.45
C GLN A 21 -1.44 -2.39 10.46
N ALA A 22 -0.84 -2.96 9.40
CA ALA A 22 -0.56 -4.39 9.31
C ALA A 22 0.37 -4.86 10.44
N GLU A 23 1.39 -4.09 10.79
CA GLU A 23 2.27 -4.39 11.91
C GLU A 23 1.51 -4.39 13.24
N ALA A 24 0.69 -3.37 13.48
CA ALA A 24 -0.13 -3.29 14.69
C ALA A 24 -1.10 -4.48 14.81
N GLN A 25 -1.75 -4.86 13.72
CA GLN A 25 -2.70 -5.98 13.70
C GLN A 25 -2.01 -7.35 13.78
N THR A 26 -0.82 -7.50 13.19
CA THR A 26 -0.03 -8.73 13.28
C THR A 26 0.41 -9.01 14.72
N ARG A 27 0.67 -7.97 15.52
CA ARG A 27 0.96 -8.12 16.95
C ARG A 27 -0.24 -8.65 17.75
N ILE A 28 -1.47 -8.37 17.31
CA ILE A 28 -2.71 -8.81 17.97
C ILE A 28 -3.12 -10.21 17.47
N ALA A 29 -3.07 -10.42 16.16
CA ALA A 29 -3.48 -11.65 15.49
C ALA A 29 -2.44 -12.09 14.44
N PRO A 30 -1.36 -12.79 14.84
CA PRO A 30 -0.26 -13.14 13.95
C PRO A 30 -0.66 -14.02 12.78
N GLY A 31 -1.67 -14.88 12.95
CA GLY A 31 -2.19 -15.76 11.88
C GLY A 31 -2.79 -15.00 10.69
N GLY A 32 -3.04 -13.70 10.83
CA GLY A 32 -3.54 -12.83 9.77
C GLY A 32 -2.48 -12.21 8.86
N ALA A 33 -1.18 -12.34 9.18
CA ALA A 33 -0.10 -11.57 8.56
C ALA A 33 -0.10 -11.63 7.02
N GLN A 34 -0.25 -12.83 6.47
CA GLN A 34 -0.29 -13.09 5.02
C GLN A 34 -1.42 -12.33 4.31
N PHE A 35 -2.55 -12.07 4.98
CA PHE A 35 -3.66 -11.33 4.39
C PHE A 35 -3.35 -9.83 4.31
N TYR A 36 -2.67 -9.29 5.32
CA TYR A 36 -2.23 -7.89 5.29
C TYR A 36 -1.20 -7.66 4.18
N GLU A 37 -0.26 -8.59 4.01
CA GLU A 37 0.73 -8.54 2.93
C GLU A 37 0.07 -8.59 1.55
N ALA A 38 -0.92 -9.47 1.36
CA ALA A 38 -1.69 -9.54 0.12
C ALA A 38 -2.44 -8.23 -0.19
N ILE A 39 -3.04 -7.59 0.83
CA ILE A 39 -3.74 -6.31 0.67
C ILE A 39 -2.77 -5.19 0.26
N ILE A 40 -1.64 -5.06 0.97
CA ILE A 40 -0.63 -4.04 0.69
C ILE A 40 -0.06 -4.22 -0.73
N THR A 41 0.26 -5.46 -1.10
CA THR A 41 0.80 -5.79 -2.42
C THR A 41 -0.21 -5.49 -3.52
N GLY A 42 -1.47 -5.91 -3.35
CA GLY A 42 -2.54 -5.63 -4.31
C GLY A 42 -2.77 -4.12 -4.51
N TYR A 43 -2.76 -3.35 -3.42
CA TYR A 43 -2.84 -1.89 -3.48
C TYR A 43 -1.67 -1.28 -4.26
N ALA A 44 -0.44 -1.65 -3.92
CA ALA A 44 0.77 -1.09 -4.53
C ALA A 44 0.83 -1.37 -6.04
N LEU A 45 0.55 -2.61 -6.45
CA LEU A 45 0.52 -2.99 -7.86
C LEU A 45 -0.59 -2.26 -8.63
N GLY A 46 -1.82 -2.24 -8.11
CA GLY A 46 -2.95 -1.59 -8.77
C GLY A 46 -2.76 -0.08 -8.88
N ALA A 47 -2.20 0.56 -7.84
CA ALA A 47 -1.90 1.98 -7.85
C ALA A 47 -0.77 2.33 -8.84
N GLY A 48 0.31 1.54 -8.84
CA GLY A 48 1.42 1.69 -9.78
C GLY A 48 0.99 1.55 -11.24
N GLN A 49 0.14 0.56 -11.55
CA GLN A 49 -0.42 0.38 -12.90
C GLN A 49 -1.24 1.59 -13.35
N ARG A 50 -2.13 2.11 -12.51
CA ARG A 50 -2.96 3.28 -12.84
C ARG A 50 -2.12 4.54 -13.06
N ILE A 51 -1.13 4.78 -12.21
CA ILE A 51 -0.20 5.91 -12.38
C ILE A 51 0.63 5.74 -13.66
N GLY A 52 1.04 4.51 -13.96
CA GLY A 52 1.75 4.16 -15.19
C GLY A 52 1.00 4.57 -16.47
N GLN A 53 -0.33 4.54 -16.43
CA GLN A 53 -1.23 4.83 -17.55
C GLN A 53 -1.59 6.33 -17.72
N LEU A 54 -1.13 7.22 -16.82
CA LEU A 54 -1.39 8.67 -16.85
C LEU A 54 -0.40 9.46 -17.72
#